data_AF-A0A359EUH3-F1
#
_entry.id   AF-A0A359EUH3-F1
#
_cell.length_a   1.000
_cell.length_b   1.000
_cell.length_c   1.000
_cell.angle_alpha   90.00
_cell.angle_beta   90.00
_cell.angle_gamma   90.00
#
_symmetry.space_group_name_H-M   'P 1'
#
loop_
_entity.id
_entity.type
_entity.pdbx_description
1 polymer ?
#
loop_
_entity_poly.entity_id
_entity_poly.type
_entity_poly.pdbx_seq_one_letter_code
_entity_poly.pdbx_strand_id
1 'polypeptide(L)' 'MWKVIYIAPTQERAERIKQQLADNGFLCQLKAAGTHRNGKASLIEISVPVSEAEDAYEVLAEHGFQA' A
#
# COMPACT_ATOMS: atom_id res chain seq x y z
N MET A 1 -7.42 1.56 -14.74
CA MET A 1 -7.32 2.73 -13.84
C MET A 1 -6.85 2.22 -12.48
N TRP A 2 -5.89 2.89 -11.84
CA TRP A 2 -5.32 2.49 -10.54
C TRP A 2 -5.90 3.34 -9.43
N LYS A 3 -6.15 2.74 -8.26
CA LYS A 3 -6.70 3.41 -7.08
C LYS A 3 -5.74 3.26 -5.91
N VAL A 4 -5.41 4.37 -5.26
CA VAL A 4 -4.64 4.37 -4.01
C VAL A 4 -5.55 3.85 -2.91
N ILE A 5 -5.14 2.77 -2.25
CA ILE A 5 -5.88 2.16 -1.14
C ILE A 5 -5.21 2.42 0.21
N TYR A 6 -3.92 2.74 0.21
CA TYR A 6 -3.16 2.98 1.43
C TYR A 6 -1.95 3.90 1.21
N ILE A 7 -1.55 4.62 2.26
CA ILE A 7 -0.33 5.44 2.27
C ILE A 7 0.50 5.02 3.48
N ALA A 8 1.60 4.32 3.21
CA ALA A 8 2.51 3.86 4.24
C ALA A 8 3.51 4.97 4.62
N PRO A 9 3.84 5.13 5.92
CA PRO A 9 4.81 6.12 6.38
C PRO A 9 6.28 5.68 6.19
N THR A 10 6.53 4.40 5.91
CA THR A 10 7.87 3.83 5.72
C THR A 10 7.86 2.83 4.57
N GLN A 11 8.98 2.72 3.86
CA GLN A 11 9.11 1.79 2.74
C GLN A 11 8.92 0.34 3.21
N GLU A 12 9.45 -0.02 4.37
CA GLU A 12 9.29 -1.36 4.95
C GLU A 12 7.82 -1.74 5.15
N ARG A 13 6.98 -0.83 5.67
CA ARG A 13 5.54 -1.07 5.78
C ARG A 13 4.89 -1.22 4.41
N ALA A 14 5.28 -0.38 3.46
CA ALA A 14 4.75 -0.42 2.11
C ALA A 14 5.06 -1.75 1.41
N GLU A 15 6.29 -2.25 1.55
CA GLU A 15 6.72 -3.53 1.00
C GLU A 15 6.02 -4.71 1.67
N ARG A 16 5.83 -4.69 2.99
CA ARG A 16 5.05 -5.73 3.69
C ARG A 16 3.62 -5.81 3.15
N ILE A 17 2.96 -4.66 3.00
CA ILE A 17 1.59 -4.60 2.49
C ILE A 17 1.53 -5.08 1.03
N LYS A 18 2.48 -4.65 0.19
CA LYS A 18 2.60 -5.13 -1.20
C LYS A 18 2.77 -6.65 -1.24
N GLN A 19 3.64 -7.21 -0.40
CA GLN A 19 3.87 -8.65 -0.33
C GLN A 19 2.60 -9.40 0.08
N GLN A 20 1.88 -8.92 1.10
CA GLN A 20 0.61 -9.54 1.52
C GLN A 20 -0.44 -9.54 0.40
N LEU A 21 -0.61 -8.40 -0.29
CA LEU A 21 -1.52 -8.31 -1.42
C LEU A 21 -1.10 -9.24 -2.56
N ALA A 22 0.20 -9.27 -2.89
CA ALA A 22 0.72 -10.14 -3.95
C ALA A 22 0.58 -11.63 -3.63
N ASP A 23 0.75 -12.03 -2.36
CA ASP A 23 0.57 -13.41 -1.89
C ASP A 23 -0.89 -13.88 -2.03
N ASN A 24 -1.84 -12.96 -1.82
CA ASN A 24 -3.25 -13.18 -2.07
C ASN A 24 -3.66 -13.07 -3.55
N GLY A 25 -2.70 -12.85 -4.46
CA GLY A 25 -2.94 -12.79 -5.90
C GLY A 25 -3.34 -11.40 -6.44
N PHE A 26 -3.31 -10.36 -5.62
CA PHE A 26 -3.67 -8.99 -6.03
C PHE A 26 -2.51 -8.24 -6.69
N LEU A 27 -2.84 -7.46 -7.72
CA LEU A 27 -1.87 -6.60 -8.38
C LEU A 27 -1.68 -5.30 -7.59
N CYS A 28 -0.47 -5.05 -7.07
CA CYS A 28 -0.17 -3.87 -6.26
C CYS A 28 1.07 -3.12 -6.73
N GLN A 29 1.00 -1.78 -6.71
CA GLN A 29 2.08 -0.87 -7.05
C GLN A 29 2.42 0.04 -5.88
N LEU A 30 3.72 0.22 -5.65
CA LEU A 30 4.25 1.18 -4.69
C LEU A 30 4.69 2.43 -5.43
N LYS A 31 4.21 3.58 -4.98
CA LYS A 31 4.56 4.87 -5.53
C LYS A 31 5.03 5.79 -4.42
N ALA A 32 6.26 6.27 -4.52
CA ALA A 32 6.79 7.21 -3.54
C ALA A 32 6.05 8.54 -3.68
N ALA A 33 5.28 8.89 -2.65
CA ALA A 33 4.40 10.03 -2.61
C ALA A 33 5.01 11.11 -1.72
N GLY A 34 6.02 11.78 -2.27
CA GLY A 34 6.63 12.92 -1.60
C GLY A 34 8.15 12.87 -1.60
N THR A 35 8.72 14.00 -2.00
CA THR A 35 10.07 14.43 -1.65
C THR A 35 9.87 15.65 -0.79
N HIS A 36 10.33 15.71 0.46
CA HIS A 36 10.48 17.02 1.10
C HIS A 36 11.57 17.09 2.19
N ARG A 37 12.47 18.06 1.96
CA ARG A 37 13.23 18.92 2.89
C ARG A 37 13.03 18.61 4.40
N ASN A 38 13.72 17.61 4.95
CA ASN A 38 14.23 17.58 6.35
C ASN A 38 14.72 16.20 6.83
N GLY A 39 14.86 15.20 5.96
CA GLY A 39 15.63 14.00 6.29
C GLY A 39 14.89 12.91 7.07
N LYS A 40 13.55 12.92 7.17
CA LYS A 40 12.79 11.78 7.69
C LYS A 40 11.49 11.52 6.90
N ALA A 41 11.36 10.25 6.48
CA ALA A 41 10.19 9.54 5.94
C ALA A 41 9.58 10.06 4.61
N SER A 42 9.97 9.44 3.50
CA SER A 42 9.18 9.44 2.25
C SER A 42 7.92 8.61 2.47
N LEU A 43 6.74 9.19 2.25
CA LEU A 43 5.48 8.45 2.23
C LEU A 43 5.40 7.60 0.96
N ILE A 44 4.75 6.44 1.05
CA ILE A 44 4.62 5.51 -0.08
C ILE A 44 3.15 5.18 -0.25
N GLU A 45 2.59 5.61 -1.37
CA GLU A 45 1.28 5.21 -1.83
C GLU A 45 1.30 3.77 -2.33
N ILE A 46 0.28 3.03 -1.92
CA ILE A 46 0.01 1.66 -2.37
C ILE A 46 -1.25 1.73 -3.20
N SER A 47 -1.15 1.30 -4.46
CA SER A 47 -2.23 1.33 -5.42
C SER A 47 -2.53 -0.05 -5.96
N VAL A 48 -3.80 -0.32 -6.21
CA VAL A 48 -4.29 -1.55 -6.85
C VAL A 48 -5.23 -1.20 -8.01
N PRO A 49 -5.50 -2.13 -8.94
CA PRO A 49 -6.55 -1.95 -9.94
C PRO A 49 -7.89 -1.63 -9.27
N VAL A 50 -8.62 -0.68 -9.84
CA VAL A 50 -9.91 -0.23 -9.28
C VAL A 50 -10.90 -1.38 -9.07
N SER A 51 -10.88 -2.40 -9.95
CA SER A 51 -11.73 -3.60 -9.85
C SER A 51 -11.40 -4.49 -8.66
N GLU A 52 -10.20 -4.39 -8.10
CA GLU A 52 -9.72 -5.17 -6.96
C GLU A 52 -9.65 -4.32 -5.68
N ALA A 53 -10.00 -3.04 -5.74
CA ALA A 53 -9.76 -2.11 -4.64
C ALA A 53 -10.61 -2.40 -3.39
N GLU A 54 -11.81 -2.96 -3.56
CA GLU A 54 -12.69 -3.35 -2.46
C GLU A 54 -12.16 -4.62 -1.78
N ASP A 55 -11.97 -5.71 -2.52
CA ASP A 55 -11.38 -6.96 -2.01
C ASP A 55 -9.99 -6.75 -1.38
N ALA A 56 -9.11 -5.98 -2.02
CA ALA A 56 -7.80 -5.67 -1.47
C ALA A 56 -7.91 -4.93 -0.13
N TYR A 57 -8.89 -4.03 0.03
CA TYR A 57 -9.12 -3.34 1.29
C TYR A 57 -9.60 -4.30 2.39
N GLU A 58 -10.46 -5.26 2.04
CA GLU A 58 -10.90 -6.31 2.97
C GLU A 58 -9.73 -7.19 3.42
N VAL A 59 -8.89 -7.64 2.50
CA VAL A 59 -7.69 -8.43 2.85
C VAL A 59 -6.74 -7.65 3.75
N LEU A 60 -6.55 -6.34 3.49
CA LEU A 60 -5.75 -5.48 4.36
C LEU A 60 -6.35 -5.32 5.75
N ALA A 61 -7.68 -5.21 5.85
CA ALA A 61 -8.38 -5.12 7.13
C ALA A 61 -8.31 -6.44 7.91
N GLU A 62 -8.48 -7.59 7.25
CA GLU A 62 -8.43 -8.92 7.86
C GLU A 62 -7.02 -9.34 8.27
N HIS A 63 -6.00 -9.06 7.44
CA HIS A 63 -4.61 -9.50 7.69
C HIS A 63 -3.76 -8.49 8.46
N GLY A 64 -4.37 -7.42 8.97
CA GLY A 64 -3.83 -6.65 10.09
C GLY A 64 -3.48 -5.21 9.76
N PHE A 65 -4.44 -4.33 10.04
CA PHE A 65 -4.15 -3.21 10.93
C PHE A 65 -4.14 -3.74 12.38
N GLN A 66 -3.00 -4.21 12.87
CA GLN A 66 -2.77 -4.09 14.31
C GLN A 66 -2.29 -2.65 14.53
N ALA A 67 -3.26 -1.78 14.89
CA ALA A 67 -3.01 -0.42 15.36
C ALA A 67 -2.10 -0.41 16.59
#